data_AF-A0A3C1ID36-F1
#
_entry.id   AF-A0A3C1ID36-F1
#
_cell.length_a   1.000
_cell.length_b   1.000
_cell.length_c   1.000
_cell.angle_alpha   90.00
_cell.angle_beta   90.00
_cell.angle_gamma   90.00
#
_symmetry.space_group_name_H-M   'P 1'
#
loop_
_entity.id
_entity.type
_entity.pdbx_description
1 polymer ?
#
loop_
_entity_poly.entity_id
_entity_poly.type
_entity_poly.pdbx_seq_one_letter_code
_entity_poly.pdbx_strand_id
1 'polypeptide(L)'
;MKHKTFFWFFAPTGLAMLLCIALPLVSVLVQSVHTPHDAVLIETKNCGPFGCKMATSIDQDATAALRESQPLGKFVGADIFLDRGHLAISEVADTWRSSDGWVSFFSGLSNLPFYRAMSFTLTYTFVVTPLLIILGLMIALAVNSLHRLLKGVVIFFSLLPMIVSPLIGSLVLFWMIDSRGILGS
;
A
#
# COMPACT_ATOMS: atom_id res chain seq x y z
N MET A 1 42.70 1.64 5.28
CA MET A 1 42.60 3.03 5.78
C MET A 1 42.57 3.02 7.29
N LYS A 2 43.14 4.01 7.99
CA LYS A 2 43.02 4.11 9.46
C LYS A 2 41.54 4.29 9.84
N HIS A 3 41.05 3.56 10.85
CA HIS A 3 39.62 3.55 11.25
C HIS A 3 39.04 4.95 11.48
N LYS A 4 39.83 5.88 12.02
CA LYS A 4 39.43 7.27 12.28
C LYS A 4 39.07 8.05 11.00
N THR A 5 39.81 7.84 9.91
CA THR A 5 39.58 8.52 8.63
C THR A 5 38.36 7.94 7.91
N PHE A 6 38.19 6.61 7.99
CA PHE A 6 37.00 5.94 7.46
C PHE A 6 35.72 6.38 8.16
N PHE A 7 35.73 6.47 9.49
CA PHE A 7 34.58 6.94 10.26
C PHE A 7 34.17 8.37 9.87
N TRP A 8 35.12 9.31 9.84
CA TRP A 8 34.82 10.70 9.48
C TRP A 8 34.37 10.88 8.03
N PHE A 9 34.79 9.98 7.13
CA PHE A 9 34.33 9.96 5.75
C PHE A 9 32.88 9.47 5.62
N PHE A 10 32.48 8.43 6.38
CA PHE A 10 31.13 7.86 6.34
C PHE A 10 30.13 8.58 7.26
N ALA A 11 30.59 9.23 8.33
CA ALA A 11 29.75 9.91 9.31
C ALA A 11 28.70 10.86 8.71
N PRO A 12 29.01 11.74 7.74
CA PRO A 12 28.00 12.65 7.18
C PRO A 12 26.88 11.92 6.43
N THR A 13 27.20 10.88 5.64
CA THR A 13 26.18 10.11 4.89
C THR A 13 25.36 9.22 5.82
N GLY A 14 26.01 8.53 6.77
CA GLY A 14 25.33 7.72 7.77
C GLY A 14 24.39 8.55 8.65
N LEU A 15 24.82 9.75 9.07
CA LEU A 15 23.98 10.67 9.84
C LEU A 15 22.77 11.13 9.02
N ALA A 16 22.96 11.47 7.74
CA ALA A 16 21.86 11.86 6.85
C ALA A 16 20.85 10.73 6.65
N MET A 17 21.31 9.48 6.44
CA MET A 17 20.42 8.31 6.35
C MET A 17 19.65 8.08 7.66
N LEU A 18 20.30 8.24 8.82
CA LEU A 18 19.64 8.09 10.11
C LEU A 18 18.54 9.14 10.30
N LEU A 19 18.83 10.41 10.03
CA LEU A 19 17.88 11.51 10.22
C LEU A 19 16.73 11.47 9.21
N CYS A 20 17.01 11.15 7.94
CA CYS A 20 16.01 11.25 6.87
C CYS A 20 15.27 9.93 6.56
N ILE A 21 15.78 8.77 7.01
CA ILE A 21 15.16 7.46 6.75
C ILE A 21 14.77 6.79 8.05
N ALA A 22 15.72 6.64 9.00
CA ALA A 22 15.44 5.89 10.23
C ALA A 22 14.47 6.63 11.16
N LEU A 23 14.60 7.96 11.29
CA LEU A 23 13.75 8.76 12.18
C LEU A 23 12.26 8.74 11.73
N PRO A 24 11.91 8.91 10.44
CA PRO A 24 10.54 8.70 9.97
C PRO A 24 10.00 7.28 10.22
N LEU A 25 10.84 6.25 10.11
CA LEU A 25 10.43 4.87 10.41
C LEU A 25 10.05 4.68 11.88
N VAL A 26 10.79 5.31 12.81
CA VAL A 26 10.42 5.31 14.23
C VAL A 26 9.05 5.94 14.43
N SER A 27 8.75 7.04 13.73
CA SER A 27 7.42 7.67 13.77
C SER A 27 6.32 6.71 13.32
N VAL A 28 6.54 5.95 12.23
CA VAL A 28 5.60 4.94 11.76
C VAL A 28 5.40 3.83 12.79
N LEU A 29 6.47 3.36 13.45
CA LEU A 29 6.37 2.36 14.50
C LEU A 29 5.54 2.84 15.69
N VAL A 30 5.76 4.08 16.15
CA VAL A 30 4.95 4.66 17.23
C VAL A 30 3.50 4.80 16.82
N GLN A 31 3.22 5.24 15.59
CA GLN A 31 1.84 5.37 15.09
C GLN A 31 1.17 4.02 14.87
N SER A 32 1.92 2.96 14.55
CA SER A 32 1.37 1.63 14.25
C SER A 32 0.66 0.96 15.44
N VAL A 33 0.94 1.40 16.67
CA VAL A 33 0.29 0.92 17.91
C VAL A 33 -0.86 1.81 18.39
N HIS A 34 -1.23 2.83 17.60
CA HIS A 34 -2.35 3.72 17.87
C HIS A 34 -3.44 3.57 16.80
N THR A 35 -4.71 3.66 17.21
CA THR A 35 -5.87 3.70 16.31
C THR A 35 -6.50 5.09 16.31
N PRO A 36 -7.19 5.51 15.22
CA PRO A 36 -7.99 6.72 15.24
C PRO A 36 -9.09 6.64 16.32
N HIS A 37 -9.47 7.79 16.87
CA HIS A 37 -10.61 7.87 17.79
C HIS A 37 -11.92 7.58 17.07
N ASP A 38 -12.82 6.86 17.73
CA ASP A 38 -14.17 6.61 17.25
C ASP A 38 -14.94 7.93 17.13
N ALA A 39 -15.75 8.06 16.06
CA ALA A 39 -16.61 9.22 15.89
C ALA A 39 -17.68 9.26 16.99
N VAL A 40 -17.85 10.41 17.65
CA VAL A 40 -18.89 10.59 18.67
C VAL A 40 -20.24 10.66 17.96
N LEU A 41 -21.09 9.67 18.22
CA LEU A 41 -22.43 9.58 17.64
C LEU A 41 -23.43 10.28 18.57
N ILE A 42 -24.17 11.25 18.04
CA ILE A 42 -25.28 11.92 18.75
C ILE A 42 -26.58 11.65 17.99
N GLU A 43 -27.64 11.40 18.74
CA GLU A 43 -28.98 11.29 18.18
C GLU A 43 -29.56 12.67 17.87
N THR A 44 -29.45 13.09 16.62
CA THR A 44 -30.05 14.35 16.13
C THR A 44 -31.38 14.08 15.45
N LYS A 45 -32.37 14.95 15.69
CA LYS A 45 -33.65 14.91 14.97
C LYS A 45 -33.47 15.48 13.58
N ASN A 46 -33.55 14.63 12.56
CA ASN A 46 -33.56 15.07 11.17
C ASN A 46 -35.01 15.39 10.78
N CYS A 47 -35.33 16.69 10.69
CA CYS A 47 -36.68 17.17 10.39
C CYS A 47 -36.82 17.46 8.90
N GLY A 48 -37.65 16.67 8.22
CA GLY A 48 -38.08 16.92 6.84
C GLY A 48 -39.47 17.56 6.78
N PRO A 49 -39.96 17.94 5.58
CA PRO A 49 -41.28 18.55 5.41
C PRO A 49 -42.47 17.65 5.81
N PHE A 50 -42.23 16.36 6.10
CA PHE A 50 -43.23 15.38 6.52
C PHE A 50 -43.02 14.84 7.95
N GLY A 51 -42.21 15.53 8.77
CA GLY A 51 -42.00 15.20 10.19
C GLY A 51 -40.54 14.93 10.57
N CYS A 52 -40.26 14.90 11.88
CA CYS A 52 -38.92 14.68 12.43
C CYS A 52 -38.71 13.20 12.74
N LYS A 53 -37.64 12.61 12.19
CA LYS A 53 -37.16 11.26 12.53
C LYS A 53 -35.86 11.36 13.31
N MET A 54 -35.67 10.49 14.30
CA MET A 54 -34.39 10.37 15.01
C MET A 54 -33.37 9.77 14.05
N ALA A 55 -32.23 10.44 13.86
CA ALA A 55 -31.13 9.96 13.05
C ALA A 55 -29.83 10.09 13.85
N THR A 56 -29.05 9.02 13.91
CA THR A 56 -27.70 9.04 14.47
C THR A 56 -26.80 9.83 13.53
N SER A 57 -26.34 11.00 13.98
CA SER A 57 -25.40 11.84 13.25
C SER A 57 -24.08 11.91 14.00
N ILE A 58 -22.98 12.08 13.27
CA ILE A 58 -21.66 12.25 13.86
C ILE A 58 -21.57 13.68 14.35
N ASP A 59 -21.26 13.86 15.64
CA ASP A 59 -20.88 15.17 16.19
C ASP A 59 -19.43 15.46 15.80
N GLN A 60 -19.28 16.35 14.83
CA GLN A 60 -17.97 16.76 14.31
C GLN A 60 -17.20 17.60 15.33
N ASP A 61 -17.88 18.38 16.17
CA ASP A 61 -17.24 19.29 17.13
C ASP A 61 -16.70 18.49 18.32
N ALA A 62 -17.47 17.54 18.85
CA ALA A 62 -17.02 16.64 19.91
C ALA A 62 -15.90 15.70 19.42
N THR A 63 -16.00 15.21 18.17
CA THR A 63 -14.94 14.39 17.57
C THR A 63 -13.67 15.20 17.29
N ALA A 64 -13.79 16.48 16.91
CA ALA A 64 -12.65 17.38 16.73
C ALA A 64 -11.95 17.69 18.06
N ALA A 65 -12.71 18.00 19.12
CA ALA A 65 -12.14 18.24 20.45
C ALA A 65 -11.38 17.03 20.99
N LEU A 66 -11.87 15.81 20.75
CA LEU A 66 -11.16 14.58 21.11
C LEU A 66 -9.84 14.42 20.34
N ARG A 67 -9.84 14.70 19.04
CA ARG A 67 -8.62 14.67 18.20
C ARG A 67 -7.59 15.71 18.62
N GLU A 68 -8.03 16.92 19.01
CA GLU A 68 -7.13 17.95 19.53
C GLU A 68 -6.52 17.57 20.87
N SER A 69 -7.30 16.95 21.75
CA SER A 69 -6.81 16.52 23.07
C SER A 69 -5.81 15.36 23.01
N GLN A 70 -5.95 14.48 22.01
CA GLN A 70 -5.11 13.29 21.84
C GLN A 70 -4.77 13.08 20.36
N PRO A 71 -3.77 13.81 19.83
CA PRO A 71 -3.47 13.84 18.39
C PRO A 71 -2.88 12.53 17.85
N LEU A 72 -2.28 11.70 18.72
CA LEU A 72 -1.73 10.39 18.33
C LEU A 72 -2.81 9.31 18.20
N GLY A 73 -4.05 9.57 18.60
CA GLY A 73 -5.12 8.58 18.64
C GLY A 73 -5.13 7.77 19.93
N LYS A 74 -5.93 6.71 19.95
CA LYS A 74 -6.06 5.78 21.07
C LYS A 74 -4.93 4.76 21.03
N PHE A 75 -4.17 4.62 22.12
CA PHE A 75 -3.18 3.56 22.24
C PHE A 75 -3.88 2.21 22.41
N VAL A 76 -3.61 1.27 21.49
CA VAL A 76 -4.18 -0.08 21.49
C VAL A 76 -3.08 -1.15 21.56
N GLY A 77 -1.82 -0.79 21.31
CA GLY A 77 -0.69 -1.69 21.49
C GLY A 77 -0.63 -2.77 20.42
N ALA A 78 -0.32 -4.01 20.81
CA ALA A 78 -0.17 -5.13 19.89
C ALA A 78 -1.52 -5.67 19.36
N ASP A 79 -2.63 -5.35 20.02
CA ASP A 79 -3.96 -5.87 19.68
C ASP A 79 -4.42 -5.42 18.28
N ILE A 80 -3.95 -4.25 17.82
CA ILE A 80 -4.21 -3.75 16.44
C ILE A 80 -3.79 -4.78 15.40
N PHE A 81 -2.63 -5.40 15.57
CA PHE A 81 -2.11 -6.35 14.61
C PHE A 81 -2.86 -7.67 14.64
N LEU A 82 -3.39 -8.05 15.81
CA LEU A 82 -4.11 -9.30 16.01
C LEU A 82 -5.57 -9.24 15.55
N ASP A 83 -6.12 -8.02 15.43
CA ASP A 83 -7.50 -7.78 15.06
C ASP A 83 -7.87 -8.36 13.68
N ARG A 84 -9.18 -8.55 13.47
CA ARG A 84 -9.79 -9.14 12.28
C ARG A 84 -9.43 -8.41 10.97
N GLY A 85 -9.16 -7.11 11.05
CA GLY A 85 -8.72 -6.30 9.92
C GLY A 85 -7.26 -6.56 9.48
N HIS A 86 -6.44 -7.15 10.35
CA HIS A 86 -5.01 -7.37 10.15
C HIS A 86 -4.67 -8.88 10.14
N LEU A 87 -3.94 -9.38 11.13
CA LEU A 87 -3.50 -10.78 11.16
C LEU A 87 -4.63 -11.75 11.48
N ALA A 88 -5.70 -11.29 12.15
CA ALA A 88 -6.91 -12.06 12.45
C ALA A 88 -6.61 -13.47 12.96
N ILE A 89 -5.72 -13.57 13.96
CA ILE A 89 -5.11 -14.84 14.37
C ILE A 89 -6.16 -15.84 14.85
N SER A 90 -7.21 -15.36 15.52
CA SER A 90 -8.37 -16.16 15.94
C SER A 90 -9.08 -16.79 14.75
N GLU A 91 -9.42 -15.99 13.74
CA GLU A 91 -10.15 -16.43 12.55
C GLU A 91 -9.30 -17.38 11.70
N VAL A 92 -7.99 -17.15 11.63
CA VAL A 92 -7.05 -18.08 10.98
C VAL A 92 -7.00 -19.40 11.73
N ALA A 93 -6.93 -19.38 13.07
CA ALA A 93 -6.93 -20.60 13.88
C ALA A 93 -8.24 -21.37 13.75
N ASP A 94 -9.38 -20.68 13.71
CA ASP A 94 -10.68 -21.30 13.52
C ASP A 94 -10.84 -21.86 12.11
N THR A 95 -10.40 -21.10 11.09
CA THR A 95 -10.36 -21.57 9.70
C THR A 95 -9.46 -22.81 9.57
N TRP A 96 -8.31 -22.84 10.25
CA TRP A 96 -7.42 -24.00 10.26
C TRP A 96 -8.08 -25.23 10.89
N ARG A 97 -8.77 -25.06 12.03
CA ARG A 97 -9.47 -26.16 12.71
C ARG A 97 -10.66 -26.69 11.92
N SER A 98 -11.35 -25.84 11.16
CA SER A 98 -12.52 -26.22 10.38
C SER A 98 -12.20 -26.68 8.95
N SER A 99 -10.92 -26.64 8.53
CA SER A 99 -10.55 -26.94 7.15
C SER A 99 -10.21 -28.41 6.96
N ASP A 100 -10.97 -29.09 6.09
CA ASP A 100 -10.71 -30.48 5.71
C ASP A 100 -9.49 -30.67 4.76
N GLY A 101 -8.78 -29.59 4.41
CA GLY A 101 -7.59 -29.65 3.54
C GLY A 101 -7.00 -28.29 3.16
N TRP A 102 -5.90 -28.31 2.39
CA TRP A 102 -5.19 -27.10 1.98
C TRP A 102 -6.04 -26.15 1.13
N VAL A 103 -6.87 -26.69 0.22
CA VAL A 103 -7.72 -25.89 -0.66
C VAL A 103 -8.82 -25.15 0.12
N SER A 104 -9.46 -25.82 1.09
CA SER A 104 -10.47 -25.20 1.95
C SER A 104 -9.87 -24.20 2.92
N PHE A 105 -8.64 -24.43 3.37
CA PHE A 105 -7.91 -23.45 4.18
C PHE A 105 -7.59 -22.17 3.38
N PHE A 106 -7.05 -22.28 2.17
CA PHE A 106 -6.74 -21.11 1.34
C PHE A 106 -8.00 -20.35 0.90
N SER A 107 -9.11 -21.04 0.62
CA SER A 107 -10.37 -20.36 0.30
C SER A 107 -10.94 -19.65 1.54
N GLY A 108 -10.87 -20.25 2.72
CA GLY A 108 -11.22 -19.62 3.99
C GLY A 108 -10.37 -18.38 4.28
N LEU A 109 -9.05 -18.48 4.06
CA LEU A 109 -8.11 -17.37 4.25
C LEU A 109 -8.38 -16.22 3.27
N SER A 110 -8.81 -16.51 2.04
CA SER A 110 -9.16 -15.50 1.04
C SER A 110 -10.41 -14.67 1.37
N ASN A 111 -11.23 -15.11 2.33
CA ASN A 111 -12.35 -14.32 2.84
C ASN A 111 -11.90 -13.18 3.75
N LEU A 112 -10.69 -13.25 4.30
CA LEU A 112 -10.15 -12.18 5.13
C LEU A 112 -9.49 -11.10 4.26
N PRO A 113 -9.77 -9.81 4.52
CA PRO A 113 -9.35 -8.72 3.66
C PRO A 113 -7.83 -8.60 3.53
N PHE A 114 -7.10 -8.78 4.64
CA PHE A 114 -5.64 -8.71 4.68
C PHE A 114 -4.98 -9.80 3.85
N TYR A 115 -5.37 -11.07 4.06
CA TYR A 115 -4.79 -12.20 3.35
C TYR A 115 -5.16 -12.22 1.87
N ARG A 116 -6.35 -11.73 1.51
CA ARG A 116 -6.75 -11.52 0.12
C ARG A 116 -5.88 -10.47 -0.57
N ALA A 117 -5.61 -9.35 0.08
CA ALA A 117 -4.72 -8.31 -0.46
C ALA A 117 -3.28 -8.82 -0.58
N MET A 118 -2.79 -9.51 0.45
CA MET A 118 -1.43 -10.08 0.46
C MET A 118 -1.24 -11.13 -0.65
N SER A 119 -2.21 -12.05 -0.83
CA SER A 119 -2.11 -13.07 -1.88
C SER A 119 -2.11 -12.46 -3.27
N PHE A 120 -2.91 -11.40 -3.50
CA PHE A 120 -2.86 -10.63 -4.75
C PHE A 120 -1.49 -10.00 -4.97
N THR A 121 -0.96 -9.26 -3.98
CA THR A 121 0.36 -8.62 -4.09
C THR A 121 1.46 -9.63 -4.34
N LEU A 122 1.46 -10.74 -3.60
CA LEU A 122 2.49 -11.77 -3.70
C LEU A 122 2.44 -12.48 -5.06
N THR A 123 1.24 -12.83 -5.53
CA THR A 123 1.04 -13.43 -6.86
C THR A 123 1.47 -12.45 -7.96
N TYR A 124 1.07 -11.19 -7.86
CA TYR A 124 1.48 -10.14 -8.79
C TYR A 124 3.00 -10.01 -8.83
N THR A 125 3.67 -9.92 -7.68
CA THR A 125 5.14 -9.83 -7.62
C THR A 125 5.81 -11.06 -8.21
N PHE A 126 5.37 -12.27 -7.84
CA PHE A 126 6.00 -13.51 -8.32
C PHE A 126 5.74 -13.81 -9.80
N VAL A 127 4.66 -13.30 -10.38
CA VAL A 127 4.39 -13.46 -11.81
C VAL A 127 5.05 -12.33 -12.60
N VAL A 128 4.79 -11.08 -12.24
CA VAL A 128 5.21 -9.93 -13.05
C VAL A 128 6.71 -9.69 -12.99
N THR A 129 7.35 -9.84 -11.82
CA THR A 129 8.80 -9.60 -11.67
C THR A 129 9.66 -10.47 -12.58
N PRO A 130 9.53 -11.81 -12.60
CA PRO A 130 10.34 -12.63 -13.50
C PRO A 130 10.02 -12.35 -14.97
N LEU A 131 8.74 -12.10 -15.32
CA LEU A 131 8.39 -11.72 -16.70
C LEU A 131 9.08 -10.42 -17.13
N LEU A 132 9.12 -9.40 -16.26
CA LEU A 132 9.82 -8.14 -16.52
C LEU A 132 11.34 -8.33 -16.63
N ILE A 133 11.94 -9.19 -15.81
CA ILE A 133 13.38 -9.51 -15.90
C ILE A 133 13.70 -10.17 -17.24
N ILE A 134 12.91 -11.17 -17.65
CA ILE A 134 13.11 -11.88 -18.92
C ILE A 134 12.93 -10.90 -20.09
N LEU A 135 11.86 -10.11 -20.10
CA LEU A 135 11.60 -9.12 -21.13
C LEU A 135 12.70 -8.06 -21.20
N GLY A 136 13.11 -7.52 -20.05
CA GLY A 136 14.19 -6.54 -19.96
C GLY A 136 15.51 -7.09 -20.48
N LEU A 137 15.83 -8.35 -20.18
CA LEU A 137 17.01 -9.02 -20.70
C LEU A 137 16.94 -9.22 -22.22
N MET A 138 15.78 -9.65 -22.75
CA MET A 138 15.58 -9.79 -24.21
C MET A 138 15.80 -8.47 -24.94
N ILE A 139 15.22 -7.38 -24.43
CA ILE A 139 15.40 -6.03 -25.02
C ILE A 139 16.88 -5.61 -24.92
N ALA A 140 17.53 -5.81 -23.77
CA ALA A 140 18.93 -5.45 -23.59
C ALA A 140 19.85 -6.18 -24.59
N LEU A 141 19.64 -7.47 -24.82
CA LEU A 141 20.40 -8.27 -25.79
C LEU A 141 20.13 -7.81 -27.23
N ALA A 142 18.86 -7.58 -27.60
CA ALA A 142 18.48 -7.12 -28.93
C ALA A 142 19.09 -5.74 -29.27
N VAL A 143 19.05 -4.80 -28.31
CA VAL A 143 19.67 -3.48 -28.46
C VAL A 143 21.19 -3.59 -28.53
N ASN A 144 21.80 -4.53 -27.81
CA ASN A 144 23.24 -4.72 -27.83
C ASN A 144 23.75 -5.29 -29.16
N SER A 145 22.97 -6.13 -29.85
CA SER A 145 23.31 -6.69 -31.16
C SER A 145 23.13 -5.72 -32.34
N LEU A 146 22.60 -4.51 -32.09
CA LEU A 146 22.27 -3.56 -33.15
C LEU A 146 23.50 -2.78 -33.65
N HIS A 147 23.47 -2.35 -34.91
CA HIS A 147 24.52 -1.52 -35.50
C HIS A 147 24.72 -0.20 -34.72
N ARG A 148 25.97 0.26 -34.59
CA ARG A 148 26.36 1.40 -33.73
C ARG A 148 25.53 2.67 -33.94
N LEU A 149 25.12 2.97 -35.18
CA LEU A 149 24.30 4.14 -35.51
C LEU A 149 22.87 4.05 -34.96
N LEU A 150 22.27 2.86 -34.95
CA LEU A 150 20.88 2.66 -34.52
C LEU A 150 20.76 2.45 -33.01
N LYS A 151 21.83 1.98 -32.36
CA LYS A 151 21.85 1.66 -30.93
C LYS A 151 21.41 2.84 -30.05
N GLY A 152 21.94 4.04 -30.31
CA GLY A 152 21.59 5.25 -29.54
C GLY A 152 20.11 5.63 -29.67
N VAL A 153 19.57 5.57 -30.89
CA VAL A 153 18.17 5.89 -31.17
C VAL A 153 17.24 4.91 -30.46
N VAL A 154 17.52 3.61 -30.54
CA VAL A 154 16.68 2.58 -29.92
C VAL A 154 16.73 2.65 -28.38
N ILE A 155 17.88 2.92 -27.78
CA ILE A 155 17.98 3.14 -26.32
C ILE A 155 17.09 4.31 -25.90
N PHE A 156 17.16 5.44 -26.62
CA PHE A 156 16.36 6.63 -26.30
C PHE A 156 14.86 6.33 -26.34
N PHE A 157 14.38 5.69 -27.41
CA PHE A 157 12.96 5.31 -27.51
C PHE A 157 12.53 4.27 -26.48
N SER A 158 13.43 3.36 -26.07
CA SER A 158 13.12 2.39 -25.01
C SER A 158 12.99 3.01 -23.62
N LEU A 159 13.68 4.13 -23.36
CA LEU A 159 13.66 4.84 -22.07
C LEU A 159 12.54 5.87 -21.98
N LEU A 160 12.05 6.39 -23.12
CA LEU A 160 10.96 7.37 -23.18
C LEU A 160 9.72 7.01 -22.35
N PRO A 161 9.23 5.76 -22.33
CA PRO A 161 8.10 5.36 -21.48
C PRO A 161 8.34 5.59 -19.98
N MET A 162 9.58 5.50 -19.51
CA MET A 162 9.93 5.71 -18.10
C MET A 162 9.92 7.20 -17.70
N ILE A 163 9.88 8.11 -18.66
CA ILE A 163 9.77 9.56 -18.44
C ILE A 163 8.29 9.95 -18.24
N VAL A 164 7.36 9.16 -18.77
CA VAL A 164 5.93 9.44 -18.64
C VAL A 164 5.51 9.26 -17.19
N SER A 165 4.87 10.28 -16.63
CA SER A 165 4.40 10.22 -15.24
C SER A 165 3.39 9.07 -15.05
N PRO A 166 3.44 8.35 -13.92
CA PRO A 166 2.51 7.25 -13.65
C PRO A 166 1.03 7.66 -13.69
N LEU A 167 0.72 8.91 -13.33
CA LEU A 167 -0.65 9.43 -13.39
C LEU A 167 -1.19 9.43 -14.81
N ILE A 168 -0.42 9.97 -15.77
CA ILE A 168 -0.81 9.96 -17.19
C ILE A 168 -0.93 8.52 -17.69
N GLY A 169 0.03 7.65 -17.33
CA GLY A 169 -0.03 6.23 -17.70
C GLY A 169 -1.30 5.53 -17.20
N SER A 170 -1.65 5.72 -15.93
CA SER A 170 -2.86 5.14 -15.34
C SER A 170 -4.15 5.66 -15.98
N LEU A 171 -4.21 6.94 -16.35
CA LEU A 171 -5.34 7.52 -17.06
C LEU A 171 -5.49 6.91 -18.45
N VAL A 172 -4.41 6.79 -19.22
CA VAL A 172 -4.47 6.17 -20.56
C VAL A 172 -4.97 4.72 -20.46
N LEU A 173 -4.47 3.93 -19.51
CA LEU A 173 -4.95 2.56 -19.30
C LEU A 173 -6.43 2.52 -18.90
N PHE A 174 -6.87 3.42 -18.01
CA PHE A 174 -8.28 3.54 -17.63
C PHE A 174 -9.16 3.80 -18.85
N TRP A 175 -8.77 4.74 -19.72
CA TRP A 175 -9.52 5.08 -20.93
C TRP A 175 -9.50 3.96 -21.99
N MET A 176 -8.43 3.16 -22.04
CA MET A 176 -8.35 2.01 -22.94
C MET A 176 -9.26 0.85 -22.53
N ILE A 177 -9.42 0.64 -21.22
CA ILE A 177 -10.18 -0.49 -20.63
C ILE A 177 -11.65 -0.15 -20.38
N ASP A 178 -12.00 1.13 -20.23
CA ASP A 178 -13.39 1.55 -20.07
C ASP A 178 -14.25 1.04 -21.25
N SER A 179 -15.54 0.83 -21.01
CA SER A 179 -16.55 0.34 -21.97
C SER A 179 -16.71 1.17 -23.26
N ARG A 180 -16.14 2.38 -23.28
CA ARG A 180 -16.06 3.27 -24.46
C ARG A 180 -14.68 3.26 -25.12
N GLY A 181 -13.76 2.47 -24.58
CA GLY A 181 -12.37 2.31 -24.98
C GLY A 181 -12.18 1.23 -26.05
N ILE A 182 -10.96 1.17 -26.58
CA ILE A 182 -10.60 0.32 -27.73
C ILE A 182 -10.60 -1.17 -27.36
N LEU A 183 -10.43 -1.52 -26.08
CA LEU A 183 -10.37 -2.91 -25.58
C LEU A 183 -11.64 -3.34 -24.83
N GLY A 184 -12.61 -2.44 -24.67
CA GLY A 184 -13.87 -2.67 -23.96
C GLY A 184 -15.00 -3.11 -24.91
N SER A 185 -14.88 -4.30 -25.49
CA SER A 185 -16.00 -5.01 -26.12
C SER A 185 -16.07 -6.45 -25.62
#